data_AF-A0A1C6IQP2-F1
#
_entry.id   AF-A0A1C6IQP2-F1
#
_cell.length_a   1.000
_cell.length_b   1.000
_cell.length_c   1.000
_cell.angle_alpha   90.00
_cell.angle_beta   90.00
_cell.angle_gamma   90.00
#
_symmetry.space_group_name_H-M   'P 1'
#
loop_
_entity.id
_entity.type
_entity.pdbx_description
1 polymer ?
#
loop_
_entity_poly.entity_id
_entity_poly.type
_entity_poly.pdbx_seq_one_letter_code
_entity_poly.pdbx_strand_id
1 'polypeptide(L)' 'MKKILLLGGSAQQVVAIETAKKLGYYTILCDYLTDNPGQYIADKFFREYNS' A
#
# COMPACT_ATOMS: atom_id res chain seq x y z
N MET A 1 12.62 -7.68 -10.12
CA MET A 1 12.03 -7.20 -8.85
C MET A 1 10.58 -7.66 -8.78
N LYS A 2 10.17 -8.37 -7.72
CA LYS A 2 8.79 -8.85 -7.58
C LYS A 2 7.91 -7.72 -7.02
N LYS A 3 6.63 -7.69 -7.40
CA LYS A 3 5.67 -6.66 -6.98
C LYS A 3 4.53 -7.28 -6.19
N ILE A 4 4.04 -6.57 -5.17
CA ILE A 4 2.87 -6.95 -4.37
C ILE A 4 1.85 -5.81 -4.46
N LEU A 5 0.61 -6.16 -4.82
CA LEU A 5 -0.55 -5.27 -4.72
C LEU A 5 -1.22 -5.50 -3.36
N LEU A 6 -1.37 -4.45 -2.57
CA LEU A 6 -2.10 -4.45 -1.32
C LEU A 6 -3.43 -3.71 -1.53
N LEU A 7 -4.54 -4.37 -1.19
CA LEU A 7 -5.87 -3.77 -1.20
C LEU A 7 -6.19 -3.36 0.24
N GLY A 8 -6.27 -2.04 0.49
CA GLY A 8 -6.39 -1.46 1.82
C GLY A 8 -5.06 -0.97 2.39
N GLY A 9 -5.10 0.20 3.02
CA GLY A 9 -3.95 0.92 3.59
C GLY A 9 -4.15 1.32 5.05
N SER A 10 -5.01 0.61 5.79
CA SER A 10 -5.30 0.90 7.19
C SER A 10 -4.06 0.74 8.08
N ALA A 11 -4.13 1.24 9.32
CA ALA A 11 -3.03 1.13 10.29
C ALA A 11 -2.62 -0.33 10.54
N GLN A 12 -3.56 -1.29 10.52
CA GLN A 12 -3.23 -2.71 10.68
C GLN A 12 -2.43 -3.26 9.50
N GLN A 13 -2.57 -2.68 8.31
CA GLN A 13 -1.92 -3.16 7.09
C GLN A 13 -0.51 -2.60 6.88
N VAL A 14 -0.14 -1.56 7.62
CA VAL A 14 1.20 -0.95 7.57
C VAL A 14 2.30 -1.99 7.79
N VAL A 15 2.13 -2.90 8.75
CA VAL A 15 3.13 -3.95 9.03
C VAL A 15 3.38 -4.85 7.81
N ALA A 16 2.35 -5.12 7.00
CA ALA A 16 2.50 -5.92 5.78
C ALA A 16 3.27 -5.16 4.69
N ILE A 17 3.00 -3.87 4.51
CA ILE A 17 3.68 -3.01 3.54
C ILE A 17 5.17 -2.89 3.90
N GLU A 18 5.48 -2.58 5.16
CA GLU A 18 6.87 -2.48 5.62
C GLU A 18 7.64 -3.79 5.49
N THR A 19 7.00 -4.91 5.84
CA THR A 19 7.62 -6.24 5.74
C THR A 19 7.91 -6.59 4.29
N ALA A 20 6.98 -6.30 3.37
CA ALA A 20 7.21 -6.48 1.94
C ALA A 20 8.42 -5.67 1.45
N LYS A 21 8.55 -4.40 1.86
CA LYS A 21 9.70 -3.56 1.51
C LYS A 21 11.01 -4.12 2.09
N LYS A 22 11.02 -4.53 3.36
CA LYS A 22 12.19 -5.17 4.01
C LYS A 22 12.66 -6.43 3.28
N LEU A 23 11.73 -7.18 2.68
CA LEU A 23 12.02 -8.38 1.89
C LEU A 23 12.38 -8.07 0.42
N GLY A 24 12.46 -6.80 0.02
CA GLY A 24 12.85 -6.38 -1.33
C GLY A 24 11.73 -6.42 -2.38
N TYR A 25 10.47 -6.47 -1.96
CA TYR A 25 9.33 -6.34 -2.86
C TYR A 25 9.00 -4.88 -3.14
N TYR A 26 8.57 -4.59 -4.37
CA TYR A 26 7.96 -3.30 -4.70
C TYR A 26 6.48 -3.34 -4.34
N THR A 27 6.02 -2.38 -3.54
CA THR A 27 4.68 -2.33 -2.97
C THR A 27 3.79 -1.35 -3.74
N ILE A 28 2.63 -1.85 -4.17
CA ILE A 28 1.58 -1.05 -4.80
C ILE A 28 0.36 -1.11 -3.88
N LEU A 29 -0.09 0.02 -3.37
CA LEU A 29 -1.28 0.14 -2.54
C LEU A 29 -2.46 0.64 -3.38
N CYS A 30 -3.62 0.02 -3.20
CA CYS A 30 -4.91 0.53 -3.68
C CYS A 30 -5.85 0.72 -2.49
N ASP A 31 -6.32 1.95 -2.28
CA ASP A 31 -7.32 2.30 -1.26
C ASP A 31 -8.09 3.54 -1.73
N TYR A 32 -9.39 3.62 -1.43
CA TYR A 32 -10.24 4.76 -1.74
C TYR A 32 -10.19 5.85 -0.65
N LEU A 33 -9.80 5.49 0.57
CA LEU A 33 -9.71 6.42 1.70
C LEU A 33 -8.52 7.35 1.57
N THR A 34 -8.72 8.62 1.89
CA THR A 34 -7.67 9.65 1.81
C THR A 34 -6.80 9.76 3.06
N ASP A 35 -7.27 9.22 4.18
CA ASP A 35 -6.62 9.22 5.49
C ASP A 35 -5.95 7.87 5.83
N ASN A 36 -5.76 7.00 4.83
CA ASN A 36 -5.07 5.73 5.04
C ASN A 36 -3.56 5.97 5.30
N PRO A 37 -2.96 5.41 6.36
CA PRO A 37 -1.53 5.57 6.63
C PRO A 37 -0.62 4.85 5.63
N GLY A 38 -1.11 3.78 4.98
CA GLY A 38 -0.34 2.98 4.02
C GLY A 38 0.18 3.78 2.82
N GLN A 39 -0.53 4.83 2.39
CA GLN A 39 -0.15 5.65 1.24
C GLN A 39 1.21 6.36 1.40
N TYR A 40 1.63 6.61 2.64
CA TYR A 40 2.91 7.27 2.93
C TYR A 40 4.10 6.31 2.96
N ILE A 41 3.82 5.00 2.95
CA ILE A 41 4.82 3.94 3.16
C ILE A 41 5.00 3.09 1.90
N ALA A 42 3.93 2.87 1.13
CA ALA A 42 3.96 2.13 -0.12
C ALA A 42 4.84 2.83 -1.18
N ASP A 43 5.41 2.06 -2.10
CA ASP A 43 6.23 2.63 -3.20
C ASP A 43 5.36 3.30 -4.26
N LYS A 44 4.11 2.85 -4.41
CA LYS A 44 3.10 3.48 -5.25
C LYS A 44 1.73 3.37 -4.60
N PHE A 45 0.99 4.48 -4.62
CA PHE A 45 -0.40 4.52 -4.17
C PHE A 45 -1.33 4.85 -5.35
N PHE A 46 -2.34 4.01 -5.55
CA PHE A 46 -3.47 4.28 -6.43
C PHE A 46 -4.71 4.55 -5.58
N ARG A 47 -5.35 5.67 -5.87
CA ARG A 47 -6.65 6.03 -5.31
C ARG A 47 -7.69 5.85 -6.40
N GLU A 48 -8.59 4.89 -6.22
CA GLU A 48 -9.72 4.71 -7.12
C GLU A 48 -10.85 5.64 -6.69
N TYR A 49 -11.30 6.47 -7.61
CA TYR A 49 -12.57 7.18 -7.50
C TYR A 49 -13.57 6.46 -8.38
N ASN A 50 -14.61 5.88 -7.79
CA ASN A 50 -15.80 5.54 -8.56
C ASN A 50 -16.50 6.86 -8.89
N SER A 51 -16.33 7.32 -10.13
CA SER A 51 -17.10 8.39 -10.75
C SER A 51 -18.52 7.93 -11.07
#